data_AF-A0A015IUK3-F1
#
_entry.id   AF-A0A015IUK3-F1
#
_cell.length_a   1.000
_cell.length_b   1.000
_cell.length_c   1.000
_cell.angle_alpha   90.00
_cell.angle_beta   90.00
_cell.angle_gamma   90.00
#
_symmetry.space_group_name_H-M   'P 1'
#
loop_
_entity.id
_entity.type
_entity.pdbx_description
1 polymer ?
#
loop_
_entity_poly.entity_id
_entity_poly.type
_entity_poly.pdbx_seq_one_letter_code
_entity_poly.pdbx_strand_id
1 'polypeptide(L)'
;MRINYLWTFIAKLFHKILPLGSILAIRKPKLYKEMKCIMKCNKKENWNHLFECQAYEVAWQKILEITTKESIIICLKQKQIRSQGEDFIKKVLQNILGITAKSEKFQKFQQLALEVKVETCLTIRLQKDFKISFTEAQTLMANMLIRFILAFKELIWKPRCEQVILWEKREGISRTDKITSESKAKNNPNQLSEFKVKDNSN
;
A
#
# COMPACT_ATOMS: atom_id res chain seq x y z
N MET A 1 17.86 14.33 4.21
CA MET A 1 16.90 14.47 3.07
C MET A 1 15.96 13.25 2.95
N ARG A 2 15.14 12.93 3.97
CA ARG A 2 14.28 11.70 3.97
C ARG A 2 12.83 11.89 4.44
N ILE A 3 12.50 13.01 5.11
CA ILE A 3 11.19 13.22 5.76
C ILE A 3 10.07 13.42 4.73
N ASN A 4 10.29 14.23 3.69
CA ASN A 4 9.28 14.57 2.68
C ASN A 4 8.79 13.34 1.88
N TYR A 5 9.66 12.35 1.68
CA TYR A 5 9.30 11.14 0.93
C TYR A 5 8.39 10.19 1.73
N LEU A 6 8.60 10.09 3.04
CA LEU A 6 7.75 9.26 3.91
C LEU A 6 6.34 9.84 4.02
N TRP A 7 6.21 11.15 4.24
CA TRP A 7 4.89 11.81 4.32
C TRP A 7 4.11 11.71 3.02
N THR A 8 4.79 11.85 1.88
CA THR A 8 4.16 11.64 0.56
C THR A 8 3.67 10.21 0.40
N PHE A 9 4.43 9.22 0.89
CA PHE A 9 4.02 7.82 0.85
C PHE A 9 2.81 7.56 1.76
N ILE A 10 2.83 8.07 3.00
CA ILE A 10 1.73 7.96 3.97
C ILE A 10 0.46 8.62 3.41
N ALA A 11 0.57 9.82 2.81
CA ALA A 11 -0.57 10.48 2.17
C ALA A 11 -1.16 9.62 1.04
N LYS A 12 -0.31 9.00 0.21
CA LYS A 12 -0.77 8.10 -0.86
C LYS A 12 -1.44 6.83 -0.33
N LEU A 13 -0.95 6.29 0.80
CA LEU A 13 -1.59 5.17 1.51
C LEU A 13 -2.98 5.57 2.02
N PHE A 14 -3.06 6.68 2.76
CA PHE A 14 -4.30 7.19 3.33
C PHE A 14 -5.39 7.39 2.28
N HIS A 15 -5.04 7.94 1.11
CA HIS A 15 -5.97 8.13 0.01
C HIS A 15 -6.17 6.89 -0.88
N LYS A 16 -5.52 5.76 -0.58
CA LYS A 16 -5.52 4.53 -1.41
C LYS A 16 -5.11 4.75 -2.87
N ILE A 17 -4.24 5.72 -3.14
CA ILE A 17 -3.82 6.12 -4.50
C ILE A 17 -2.45 5.57 -4.93
N LEU A 18 -1.90 4.63 -4.16
CA LEU A 18 -0.68 3.92 -4.55
C LEU A 18 -0.87 3.24 -5.92
N PRO A 19 0.12 3.32 -6.84
CA PRO A 19 0.00 2.83 -8.22
C PRO A 19 -0.03 1.29 -8.31
N LEU A 20 -1.12 0.67 -7.85
CA LEU A 20 -1.49 -0.72 -8.15
C LEU A 20 -2.01 -0.82 -9.59
N GLY A 21 -1.95 -2.02 -10.19
CA GLY A 21 -2.40 -2.25 -11.57
C GLY A 21 -3.80 -1.70 -11.87
N SER A 22 -4.77 -1.91 -10.97
CA SER A 22 -6.12 -1.34 -11.11
C SER A 22 -6.13 0.20 -11.18
N ILE A 23 -5.29 0.88 -10.40
CA ILE A 23 -5.20 2.34 -10.34
C ILE A 23 -4.43 2.88 -11.56
N LEU A 24 -3.38 2.17 -11.97
CA LEU A 24 -2.62 2.50 -13.18
C LEU A 24 -3.50 2.36 -14.45
N ALA A 25 -4.29 1.29 -14.54
CA ALA A 25 -5.24 1.09 -15.64
C ALA A 25 -6.32 2.18 -15.71
N ILE A 26 -6.75 2.75 -14.57
CA ILE A 26 -7.66 3.90 -14.55
C ILE A 26 -6.97 5.16 -15.10
N ARG A 27 -5.71 5.40 -14.70
CA ARG A 27 -4.97 6.63 -15.10
C ARG A 27 -4.50 6.60 -16.55
N LYS A 28 -4.12 5.41 -17.05
CA LYS A 28 -3.50 5.19 -18.36
C LYS A 28 -3.94 3.83 -18.93
N PRO A 29 -5.21 3.70 -19.37
CA PRO A 29 -5.77 2.42 -19.78
C PRO A 29 -4.99 1.79 -20.94
N LYS A 30 -4.56 2.57 -21.94
CA LYS A 30 -3.79 2.03 -23.08
C LYS A 30 -2.48 1.36 -22.67
N LEU A 31 -1.86 1.80 -21.57
CA LEU A 31 -0.58 1.28 -21.10
C LEU A 31 -0.73 0.09 -20.14
N TYR A 32 -1.78 0.09 -19.30
CA TYR A 32 -1.86 -0.84 -18.16
C TYR A 32 -3.14 -1.69 -18.13
N LYS A 33 -3.99 -1.67 -19.17
CA LYS A 33 -5.26 -2.44 -19.20
C LYS A 33 -5.05 -3.92 -18.89
N GLU A 34 -4.01 -4.52 -19.46
CA GLU A 34 -3.68 -5.95 -19.32
C GLU A 34 -2.71 -6.22 -18.16
N MET A 35 -2.38 -5.20 -17.36
CA MET A 35 -1.45 -5.35 -16.24
C MET A 35 -2.04 -6.28 -15.18
N LYS A 36 -1.37 -7.41 -14.97
CA LYS A 36 -1.64 -8.37 -13.90
C LYS A 36 -0.70 -8.14 -12.73
N CYS A 37 -0.87 -8.92 -11.67
CA CYS A 37 0.01 -8.92 -10.51
C CYS A 37 1.46 -9.04 -10.94
N ILE A 38 2.27 -8.08 -10.49
CA ILE A 38 3.68 -7.99 -10.88
C ILE A 38 4.51 -9.17 -10.34
N MET A 39 4.03 -9.79 -9.27
CA MET A 39 4.62 -11.01 -8.70
C MET A 39 4.22 -12.29 -9.47
N LYS A 40 3.62 -12.14 -10.66
CA LYS A 40 3.36 -13.21 -11.64
C LYS A 40 2.40 -14.31 -11.20
N CYS A 41 1.47 -14.02 -10.29
CA CYS A 41 0.40 -14.97 -9.93
C CYS A 41 -0.82 -14.91 -10.89
N ASN A 42 -0.70 -14.25 -12.05
CA ASN A 42 -1.71 -14.14 -13.12
C ASN A 42 -3.08 -13.54 -12.72
N LYS A 43 -3.23 -12.96 -11.53
CA LYS A 43 -4.46 -12.29 -11.06
C LYS A 43 -4.42 -10.78 -11.34
N LYS A 44 -5.58 -10.13 -11.42
CA LYS A 44 -5.68 -8.67 -11.48
C LYS A 44 -5.14 -8.05 -10.19
N GLU A 45 -4.25 -7.07 -10.32
CA GLU A 45 -3.67 -6.41 -9.16
C GLU A 45 -4.57 -5.29 -8.63
N ASN A 46 -5.00 -5.42 -7.38
CA ASN A 46 -5.76 -4.42 -6.62
C ASN A 46 -5.42 -4.55 -5.12
N TRP A 47 -6.06 -3.75 -4.27
CA TRP A 47 -5.80 -3.77 -2.82
C TRP A 47 -6.10 -5.13 -2.17
N ASN A 48 -7.25 -5.74 -2.47
CA ASN A 48 -7.61 -7.06 -1.92
C ASN A 48 -6.57 -8.11 -2.33
N HIS A 49 -6.18 -8.09 -3.60
CA HIS A 49 -5.13 -8.96 -4.10
C HIS A 49 -3.78 -8.73 -3.40
N LEU A 50 -3.40 -7.48 -3.10
CA LEU A 50 -2.15 -7.19 -2.38
C LEU A 50 -2.10 -7.88 -1.00
N PHE A 51 -3.25 -7.98 -0.31
CA PHE A 51 -3.35 -8.66 0.98
C PHE A 51 -3.32 -10.18 0.84
N GLU A 52 -3.95 -10.73 -0.20
CA GLU A 52 -4.14 -12.18 -0.39
C GLU A 52 -3.05 -12.84 -1.26
N CYS A 53 -2.18 -12.06 -1.91
CA CYS A 53 -1.20 -12.61 -2.83
C CYS A 53 -0.15 -13.43 -2.08
N GLN A 54 -0.12 -14.74 -2.37
CA GLN A 54 0.81 -15.68 -1.76
C GLN A 54 2.28 -15.28 -1.94
N ALA A 55 2.62 -14.59 -3.03
CA ALA A 55 3.98 -14.09 -3.26
C ALA A 55 4.46 -13.09 -2.20
N TYR A 56 3.55 -12.46 -1.44
CA TYR A 56 3.87 -11.57 -0.34
C TYR A 56 3.79 -12.23 1.04
N GLU A 57 3.44 -13.53 1.14
CA GLU A 57 3.24 -14.21 2.43
C GLU A 57 4.46 -14.11 3.35
N VAL A 58 5.64 -14.42 2.80
CA VAL A 58 6.92 -14.31 3.55
C VAL A 58 7.21 -12.87 3.94
N ALA A 59 6.92 -11.90 3.06
CA ALA A 59 7.13 -10.49 3.35
C ALA A 59 6.19 -10.00 4.46
N TRP A 60 4.92 -10.42 4.45
CA TRP A 60 3.96 -10.10 5.49
C TRP A 60 4.34 -10.67 6.85
N GLN A 61 4.84 -11.91 6.88
CA GLN A 61 5.37 -12.51 8.11
C GLN A 61 6.57 -11.73 8.66
N LYS A 62 7.51 -11.33 7.80
CA LYS A 62 8.64 -10.47 8.19
C LYS A 62 8.20 -9.08 8.68
N ILE A 63 7.16 -8.49 8.06
CA ILE A 63 6.59 -7.20 8.51
C ILE A 63 6.02 -7.34 9.92
N LEU A 64 5.28 -8.41 10.22
CA LEU A 64 4.77 -8.68 11.57
C LEU A 64 5.92 -8.79 12.59
N GLU A 65 6.96 -9.56 12.26
CA GLU A 65 8.12 -9.76 13.13
C GLU A 65 8.87 -8.45 13.41
N ILE A 66 9.16 -7.67 12.36
CA ILE A 66 9.82 -6.36 12.50
C ILE A 66 8.94 -5.41 13.32
N THR A 67 7.65 -5.32 13.00
CA THR A 67 6.72 -4.44 13.72
C THR A 67 6.67 -4.81 15.20
N THR A 68 6.57 -6.09 15.51
CA THR A 68 6.53 -6.58 16.90
C THR A 68 7.84 -6.28 17.63
N LYS A 69 8.99 -6.62 17.04
CA LYS A 69 10.31 -6.39 17.63
C LYS A 69 10.58 -4.91 17.90
N GLU A 70 10.31 -4.05 16.91
CA GLU A 70 10.48 -2.60 17.06
C GLU A 70 9.53 -2.03 18.13
N SER A 71 8.31 -2.56 18.22
CA SER A 71 7.33 -2.14 19.24
C SER A 71 7.76 -2.54 20.65
N ILE A 72 8.34 -3.73 20.82
CA ILE A 72 8.96 -4.16 22.09
C ILE A 72 10.05 -3.17 22.50
N ILE A 73 10.94 -2.80 21.58
CA ILE A 73 12.01 -1.82 21.83
C ILE A 73 11.43 -0.46 22.25
N ILE A 74 10.35 -0.01 21.63
CA ILE A 74 9.67 1.24 22.01
C ILE A 74 9.11 1.14 23.43
N CYS A 75 8.41 0.05 23.76
CA CYS A 75 7.87 -0.19 25.09
C CYS A 75 8.98 -0.22 26.17
N LEU A 76 10.10 -0.90 25.89
CA LEU A 76 11.24 -0.99 26.83
C LEU A 76 11.94 0.36 27.06
N LYS A 77 11.79 1.33 26.14
CA LYS A 77 12.29 2.70 26.31
C LYS A 77 11.35 3.59 27.13
N GLN A 78 10.08 3.20 27.30
CA GLN A 78 9.12 3.96 28.08
C GLN A 78 9.22 3.59 29.56
N LYS A 79 9.44 4.60 30.42
CA LYS A 79 9.68 4.41 31.86
C LYS A 79 8.54 3.65 32.55
N GLN A 80 7.30 3.91 32.15
CA GLN A 80 6.09 3.33 32.73
C GLN A 80 5.91 1.84 32.37
N ILE A 81 6.44 1.41 31.21
CA ILE A 81 6.25 0.06 30.67
C ILE A 81 7.46 -0.83 30.94
N ARG A 82 8.68 -0.27 30.94
CA ARG A 82 9.93 -1.03 31.07
C ARG A 82 9.96 -1.97 32.27
N SER A 83 9.35 -1.60 33.39
CA SER A 83 9.31 -2.40 34.63
C SER A 83 8.46 -3.66 34.53
N GLN A 84 7.62 -3.82 33.50
CA GLN A 84 6.71 -4.96 33.36
C GLN A 84 7.38 -6.22 32.79
N GLY A 85 8.61 -6.10 32.28
CA GLY A 85 9.37 -7.21 31.71
C GLY A 85 9.04 -7.50 30.23
N GLU A 86 10.05 -7.97 29.50
CA GLU A 86 9.96 -8.17 28.05
C GLU A 86 8.90 -9.22 27.65
N ASP A 87 8.80 -10.32 28.41
CA ASP A 87 7.83 -11.38 28.12
C ASP A 87 6.37 -10.91 28.24
N PHE A 88 6.08 -10.06 29.23
CA PHE A 88 4.76 -9.45 29.37
C PHE A 88 4.46 -8.52 28.20
N ILE A 89 5.41 -7.63 27.87
CA ILE A 89 5.29 -6.69 26.74
C ILE A 89 5.01 -7.47 25.44
N LYS A 90 5.78 -8.53 25.20
CA LYS A 90 5.62 -9.39 24.02
C LYS A 90 4.22 -10.00 23.97
N LYS A 91 3.72 -10.53 25.08
CA LYS A 91 2.37 -11.13 25.16
C LYS A 91 1.28 -10.10 24.87
N VAL A 92 1.37 -8.88 25.43
CA VAL A 92 0.43 -7.79 25.16
C VAL A 92 0.44 -7.41 23.67
N LEU A 93 1.62 -7.23 23.08
CA LEU A 93 1.75 -6.86 21.67
C LEU A 93 1.27 -7.96 20.72
N GLN A 94 1.54 -9.23 21.03
CA GLN A 94 1.00 -10.38 20.27
C GLN A 94 -0.53 -10.48 20.40
N ASN A 95 -1.12 -10.04 21.51
CA ASN A 95 -2.57 -9.98 21.65
C ASN A 95 -3.21 -8.89 20.77
N ILE A 96 -2.45 -7.86 20.40
CA ILE A 96 -2.87 -6.78 19.49
C ILE A 96 -2.61 -7.16 18.03
N LEU A 97 -1.38 -7.53 17.69
CA LEU A 97 -0.95 -7.76 16.30
C LEU A 97 -1.22 -9.19 15.81
N GLY A 98 -1.34 -10.16 16.71
CA GLY A 98 -1.29 -11.58 16.38
C GLY A 98 0.13 -12.15 16.37
N ILE A 99 0.23 -13.46 16.17
CA ILE A 99 1.50 -14.22 16.19
C ILE A 99 1.97 -14.56 14.76
N THR A 100 1.03 -14.68 13.83
CA THR A 100 1.28 -15.01 12.43
C THR A 100 0.60 -14.03 11.50
N ALA A 101 1.15 -13.85 10.30
CA ALA A 101 0.57 -12.96 9.29
C ALA A 101 -0.82 -13.43 8.80
N LYS A 102 -1.18 -14.69 9.01
CA LYS A 102 -2.49 -15.25 8.68
C LYS A 102 -3.53 -15.07 9.79
N SER A 103 -3.12 -14.60 10.97
CA SER A 103 -4.06 -14.38 12.06
C SER A 103 -5.05 -13.26 11.69
N GLU A 104 -6.31 -13.45 12.06
CA GLU A 104 -7.38 -12.46 11.82
C GLU A 104 -7.00 -11.08 12.40
N LYS A 105 -6.38 -11.07 13.58
CA LYS A 105 -5.85 -9.86 14.22
C LYS A 105 -4.88 -9.11 13.32
N PHE A 106 -3.89 -9.82 12.75
CA PHE A 106 -2.90 -9.19 11.89
C PHE A 106 -3.52 -8.73 10.58
N GLN A 107 -4.38 -9.53 9.96
CA GLN A 107 -5.03 -9.19 8.70
C GLN A 107 -5.91 -7.94 8.85
N LYS A 108 -6.68 -7.84 9.95
CA LYS A 108 -7.47 -6.66 10.27
C LYS A 108 -6.58 -5.44 10.53
N PHE A 109 -5.52 -5.60 11.33
CA PHE A 109 -4.55 -4.53 11.58
C PHE A 109 -3.89 -4.06 10.27
N GLN A 110 -3.46 -4.97 9.42
CA GLN A 110 -2.84 -4.72 8.12
C GLN A 110 -3.76 -3.92 7.19
N GLN A 111 -5.03 -4.30 7.06
CA GLN A 111 -6.00 -3.59 6.22
C GLN A 111 -6.16 -2.14 6.68
N LEU A 112 -6.35 -1.92 7.98
CA LEU A 112 -6.46 -0.58 8.55
C LEU A 112 -5.15 0.21 8.46
N ALA A 113 -4.00 -0.44 8.68
CA ALA A 113 -2.71 0.20 8.65
C ALA A 113 -2.33 0.70 7.25
N LEU A 114 -2.75 0.00 6.18
CA LEU A 114 -2.61 0.50 4.80
C LEU A 114 -3.61 1.61 4.43
N GLU A 115 -4.54 1.92 5.33
CA GLU A 115 -5.34 3.16 5.32
C GLU A 115 -4.84 4.19 6.34
N VAL A 116 -3.71 3.93 7.00
CA VAL A 116 -3.14 4.78 8.07
C VAL A 116 -4.13 4.93 9.24
N LYS A 117 -4.87 3.87 9.54
CA LYS A 117 -5.87 3.80 10.61
C LYS A 117 -5.50 2.75 11.65
N VAL A 118 -6.02 2.93 12.86
CA VAL A 118 -5.96 1.98 13.97
C VAL A 118 -7.31 2.00 14.68
N GLU A 119 -7.79 0.85 15.16
CA GLU A 119 -9.01 0.81 15.95
C GLU A 119 -8.79 1.39 17.36
N THR A 120 -9.69 2.28 17.78
CA THR A 120 -9.67 2.86 19.13
C THR A 120 -9.71 1.80 20.23
N CYS A 121 -10.36 0.65 20.00
CA CYS A 121 -10.43 -0.45 20.95
C CYS A 121 -9.04 -1.05 21.27
N LEU A 122 -8.11 -1.05 20.31
CA LEU A 122 -6.73 -1.51 20.53
C LEU A 122 -5.97 -0.53 21.42
N THR A 123 -6.17 0.77 21.22
CA THR A 123 -5.60 1.81 22.09
C THR A 123 -6.11 1.68 23.52
N ILE A 124 -7.42 1.50 23.71
CA ILE A 124 -8.02 1.29 25.04
C ILE A 124 -7.47 0.01 25.69
N ARG A 125 -7.26 -1.06 24.92
CA ARG A 125 -6.66 -2.29 25.43
C ARG A 125 -5.22 -2.04 25.89
N LEU A 126 -4.39 -1.40 25.08
CA LEU A 126 -3.01 -1.06 25.47
C LEU A 126 -2.95 -0.19 26.71
N GLN A 127 -3.84 0.80 26.81
CA GLN A 127 -3.96 1.65 28.00
C GLN A 127 -4.16 0.81 29.27
N LYS A 128 -5.10 -0.14 29.22
CA LYS A 128 -5.43 -1.01 30.36
C LYS A 128 -4.32 -2.01 30.67
N ASP A 129 -3.79 -2.68 29.64
CA ASP A 129 -2.79 -3.73 29.80
C ASP A 129 -1.47 -3.16 30.35
N PHE A 130 -1.03 -2.00 29.84
CA PHE A 130 0.19 -1.35 30.30
C PHE A 130 -0.01 -0.40 31.48
N LYS A 131 -1.25 -0.10 31.90
CA LYS A 131 -1.58 0.86 32.96
C LYS A 131 -0.98 2.25 32.72
N ILE A 132 -1.07 2.71 31.47
CA ILE A 132 -0.58 4.02 31.01
C ILE A 132 -1.76 4.96 30.73
N SER A 133 -1.48 6.24 30.51
CA SER A 133 -2.50 7.19 30.05
C SER A 133 -2.97 6.86 28.63
N PHE A 134 -4.17 7.33 28.28
CA PHE A 134 -4.71 7.16 26.93
C PHE A 134 -3.79 7.79 25.87
N THR A 135 -3.20 8.97 26.17
CA THR A 135 -2.26 9.66 25.27
C THR A 135 -0.97 8.86 25.04
N GLU A 136 -0.43 8.21 26.07
CA GLU A 136 0.74 7.33 25.93
C GLU A 136 0.39 6.10 25.09
N ALA A 137 -0.79 5.51 25.29
CA ALA A 137 -1.29 4.39 24.47
C ALA A 137 -1.50 4.80 23.00
N GLN A 138 -2.07 5.99 22.74
CA GLN A 138 -2.19 6.54 21.38
C GLN A 138 -0.83 6.73 20.73
N THR A 139 0.13 7.28 21.48
CA THR A 139 1.51 7.47 21.02
C THR A 139 2.16 6.14 20.69
N LEU A 140 1.95 5.11 21.52
CA LEU A 140 2.45 3.76 21.25
C LEU A 140 1.81 3.18 19.98
N MET A 141 0.48 3.25 19.82
CA MET A 141 -0.20 2.79 18.60
C MET A 141 0.27 3.52 17.34
N ALA A 142 0.47 4.83 17.42
CA ALA A 142 1.00 5.62 16.30
C ALA A 142 2.42 5.19 15.93
N ASN A 143 3.28 4.94 16.92
CA ASN A 143 4.62 4.40 16.67
C ASN A 143 4.57 3.00 16.06
N MET A 144 3.72 2.10 16.56
CA MET A 144 3.51 0.76 15.99
C MET A 144 3.08 0.84 14.51
N LEU A 145 2.11 1.72 14.21
CA LEU A 145 1.64 1.97 12.85
C LEU A 145 2.76 2.48 11.94
N ILE A 146 3.59 3.43 12.40
CA ILE A 146 4.72 3.95 11.63
C ILE A 146 5.74 2.83 11.35
N ARG A 147 6.06 1.97 12.33
CA ARG A 147 6.97 0.84 12.14
C ARG A 147 6.44 -0.15 11.11
N PHE A 148 5.14 -0.46 11.17
CA PHE A 148 4.47 -1.28 10.17
C PHE A 148 4.56 -0.66 8.77
N ILE A 149 4.22 0.63 8.62
CA ILE A 149 4.24 1.32 7.32
C ILE A 149 5.65 1.35 6.73
N LEU A 150 6.67 1.58 7.57
CA LEU A 150 8.06 1.54 7.14
C LEU A 150 8.46 0.14 6.68
N ALA A 151 8.14 -0.91 7.44
CA ALA A 151 8.42 -2.28 7.05
C ALA A 151 7.69 -2.66 5.75
N PHE A 152 6.41 -2.30 5.60
CA PHE A 152 5.64 -2.48 4.37
C PHE A 152 6.29 -1.80 3.17
N LYS A 153 6.69 -0.53 3.35
CA LYS A 153 7.34 0.25 2.30
C LYS A 153 8.62 -0.41 1.81
N GLU A 154 9.43 -0.92 2.73
CA GLU A 154 10.73 -1.50 2.40
C GLU A 154 10.63 -2.93 1.87
N LEU A 155 9.76 -3.77 2.43
CA LEU A 155 9.70 -5.20 2.10
C LEU A 155 8.74 -5.56 0.98
N ILE A 156 7.70 -4.75 0.75
CA ILE A 156 6.71 -5.02 -0.29
C ILE A 156 6.71 -3.90 -1.32
N TRP A 157 6.55 -2.65 -0.88
CA TRP A 157 6.27 -1.58 -1.82
C TRP A 157 7.45 -1.26 -2.75
N LYS A 158 8.66 -1.14 -2.20
CA LYS A 158 9.88 -0.88 -2.99
C LYS A 158 10.21 -2.02 -3.97
N PRO A 159 10.32 -3.30 -3.55
CA PRO A 159 10.53 -4.40 -4.47
C PRO A 159 9.47 -4.46 -5.56
N ARG A 160 8.20 -4.24 -5.21
CA ARG A 160 7.11 -4.16 -6.19
C ARG A 160 7.37 -3.05 -7.22
N CYS A 161 7.71 -1.83 -6.78
CA CYS A 161 8.01 -0.72 -7.69
C CYS A 161 9.15 -1.06 -8.67
N GLU A 162 10.21 -1.72 -8.19
CA GLU A 162 11.31 -2.18 -9.04
C GLU A 162 10.82 -3.19 -10.10
N GLN A 163 9.98 -4.15 -9.70
CA GLN A 163 9.40 -5.12 -10.64
C GLN A 163 8.49 -4.45 -11.67
N VAL A 164 7.71 -3.42 -11.28
CA VAL A 164 6.88 -2.65 -12.21
C VAL A 164 7.76 -1.93 -13.24
N ILE A 165 8.87 -1.30 -12.81
CA ILE A 165 9.81 -0.66 -13.74
C ILE A 165 10.40 -1.67 -14.73
N LEU A 166 10.77 -2.87 -14.26
CA LEU A 166 11.28 -3.93 -15.13
C LEU A 166 10.21 -4.42 -16.12
N TRP A 167 8.96 -4.51 -15.70
CA TRP A 167 7.85 -4.85 -16.59
C TRP A 167 7.58 -3.75 -17.62
N GLU A 168 7.52 -2.48 -17.20
CA GLU A 168 7.35 -1.34 -18.11
C GLU A 168 8.42 -1.34 -19.21
N LYS A 169 9.69 -1.62 -18.86
CA LYS A 169 10.77 -1.73 -19.85
C LYS A 169 10.55 -2.87 -20.86
N ARG A 170 10.03 -4.02 -20.42
CA ARG A 170 9.74 -5.16 -21.31
C ARG A 170 8.57 -4.88 -22.25
N GLU A 171 7.57 -4.15 -21.78
CA GLU A 171 6.41 -3.72 -22.59
C GLU A 171 6.71 -2.48 -23.45
N GLY A 172 7.94 -1.96 -23.44
CA GLY A 172 8.33 -0.77 -24.19
C GLY A 172 7.71 0.55 -23.67
N ILE A 173 7.20 0.57 -22.43
CA ILE A 173 6.58 1.75 -21.82
C ILE A 173 7.68 2.70 -21.34
N SER A 174 7.79 3.85 -21.98
CA SER A 174 8.77 4.89 -21.66
C SER A 174 8.25 5.87 -20.59
N ARG A 175 9.15 6.73 -20.09
CA ARG A 175 8.75 7.84 -19.21
C ARG A 175 7.82 8.84 -19.93
N THR A 176 8.04 9.05 -21.21
CA THR A 176 7.26 9.99 -22.03
C THR A 176 5.81 9.55 -22.12
N ASP A 177 5.55 8.26 -22.36
CA ASP A 177 4.19 7.70 -22.46
C ASP A 177 3.36 7.90 -21.18
N LYS A 178 4.04 7.87 -20.04
CA LYS A 178 3.43 8.08 -18.72
C LYS A 178 3.05 9.54 -18.48
N ILE A 179 3.77 10.51 -19.07
CA ILE A 179 3.58 11.95 -18.86
C ILE A 179 2.66 12.56 -19.92
N THR A 180 2.78 12.15 -21.18
CA THR A 180 1.98 12.70 -22.28
C THR A 180 0.50 12.47 -22.00
N SER A 181 -0.28 13.54 -21.83
CA SER A 181 -1.74 13.41 -21.82
C SER A 181 -2.16 12.84 -23.16
N GLU A 182 -2.95 11.77 -23.17
CA GLU A 182 -3.61 11.37 -24.41
C GLU A 182 -4.41 12.58 -24.87
N SER A 183 -4.06 13.16 -26.01
CA SER A 183 -4.91 14.16 -26.64
C SER A 183 -6.25 13.46 -26.86
N LYS A 184 -7.33 14.05 -26.34
CA LYS A 184 -8.67 13.67 -26.80
C LYS A 184 -8.61 13.85 -28.31
N ALA A 185 -8.55 12.78 -29.07
CA ALA A 185 -8.71 12.83 -30.51
C ALA A 185 -10.02 13.57 -30.74
N LYS A 186 -9.94 14.81 -31.24
CA LYS A 186 -11.10 15.52 -31.75
C LYS A 186 -11.54 14.70 -32.94
N ASN A 187 -12.53 13.83 -32.75
CA ASN A 187 -13.33 13.33 -33.85
C ASN A 187 -14.04 14.56 -34.44
N ASN A 188 -13.41 15.19 -35.44
CA ASN A 188 -14.04 16.23 -36.24
C ASN A 188 -14.89 15.50 -37.29
N PRO A 189 -16.23 15.58 -37.29
CA PRO A 189 -17.08 14.89 -38.27
C PRO A 189 -17.15 15.59 -39.64
N ASN A 190 -16.21 16.47 -39.98
CA ASN A 190 -16.28 17.27 -41.20
C ASN A 190 -15.04 17.07 -42.07
N GLN A 191 -14.90 15.88 -42.65
CA GLN A 191 -14.22 15.68 -43.94
C GLN A 191 -14.92 14.54 -44.68
N LEU A 192 -16.13 14.81 -45.18
CA LEU A 192 -16.67 14.09 -46.31
C LEU A 192 -17.55 15.05 -47.13
N SER A 193 -16.91 15.95 -47.84
CA SER A 193 -17.53 16.64 -48.97
C SER A 193 -16.43 17.10 -49.91
N GLU A 194 -16.13 16.27 -50.91
CA GLU A 194 -15.81 16.71 -52.27
C GLU A 194 -15.60 15.46 -53.15
N PHE A 195 -16.01 15.56 -54.42
CA PHE A 195 -15.94 14.58 -55.52
C PHE A 195 -17.18 13.67 -55.75
N LYS A 196 -18.21 14.20 -56.43
CA LYS A 196 -18.30 14.21 -57.91
C LYS A 196 -19.69 14.67 -58.35
N VAL A 197 -19.76 15.88 -58.93
CA VAL A 197 -20.73 16.21 -59.97
C VAL A 197 -20.13 15.67 -61.27
N LYS A 198 -20.87 14.83 -61.99
CA LYS A 198 -20.77 14.73 -63.45
C LYS A 198 -22.13 14.37 -64.01
N ASP A 199 -22.55 15.25 -64.91
CA ASP A 199 -23.72 15.21 -65.78
C ASP A 199 -23.85 13.88 -66.53
N ASN A 200 -25.08 13.54 -66.88
CA ASN A 200 -25.43 13.29 -68.28
C ASN A 200 -26.94 13.28 -68.48
N SER A 201 -27.41 14.27 -69.22
CA SER A 201 -28.63 14.20 -70.03
C SER A 201 -28.35 13.36 -71.27
N ASN A 202 -29.19 12.36 -71.52
CA ASN A 202 -29.83 12.07 -72.81
C ASN A 202 -30.90 10.99 -72.61
#